data_AF-A0A8J3N6S1-F1
#
_entry.id   AF-A0A8J3N6S1-F1
#
_cell.length_a   1.000
_cell.length_b   1.000
_cell.length_c   1.000
_cell.angle_alpha   90.00
_cell.angle_beta   90.00
_cell.angle_gamma   90.00
#
_symmetry.space_group_name_H-M   'P 1'
#
loop_
_entity.id
_entity.type
_entity.pdbx_description
1 polymer ?
#
loop_
_entity_poly.entity_id
_entity_poly.type
_entity_poly.pdbx_seq_one_letter_code
_entity_poly.pdbx_strand_id
1 'polypeptide(L)'
;MSETLEERDGWLYIKSSSARLTEPKQIANWWPLQVRFADFAQRFASLDEARKRIGRPMVYLGSGLYRDEEGLRYRLVNNGQTKPQFTDITDIPEPTQRGRKLPVEWRNGCWYKQTSRGWKRA
;
A
#
# COMPACT_ATOMS: atom_id res chain seq x y z
N MET A 1 -2.25 -5.98 4.60
CA MET A 1 -2.14 -4.52 4.42
C MET A 1 -0.69 -4.23 4.12
N SER A 2 -0.41 -3.45 3.09
CA SER A 2 0.96 -3.01 2.78
C SER A 2 1.02 -1.49 2.87
N GLU A 3 2.09 -0.99 3.47
CA GLU A 3 2.31 0.43 3.69
C GLU A 3 3.64 0.81 3.01
N THR A 4 3.62 1.84 2.18
CA THR A 4 4.81 2.32 1.47
C THR A 4 4.96 3.83 1.61
N LEU A 5 6.19 4.33 1.51
CA LEU A 5 6.44 5.75 1.32
C LEU A 5 6.20 6.08 -0.16
N GLU A 6 5.33 7.03 -0.46
CA GLU A 6 5.02 7.43 -1.83
C GLU A 6 5.21 8.92 -2.03
N GLU A 7 5.47 9.31 -3.27
CA GLU A 7 5.50 10.71 -3.70
C GLU A 7 4.40 10.94 -4.73
N ARG A 8 3.65 12.04 -4.56
CA ARG A 8 2.61 12.47 -5.49
C ARG A 8 2.58 14.00 -5.52
N ASP A 9 2.65 14.58 -6.71
CA ASP A 9 2.61 16.03 -6.94
C ASP A 9 3.65 16.82 -6.10
N GLY A 10 4.82 16.23 -5.87
CA GLY A 10 5.91 16.81 -5.08
C GLY A 10 5.78 16.64 -3.57
N TRP A 11 4.75 15.95 -3.07
CA TRP A 11 4.49 15.73 -1.65
C TRP A 11 4.67 14.27 -1.24
N LEU A 12 5.11 14.06 0.00
CA LEU A 12 5.26 12.72 0.58
C LEU A 12 3.99 12.24 1.28
N TYR A 13 3.72 10.96 1.10
CA TYR A 13 2.59 10.25 1.66
C TYR A 13 3.02 8.91 2.23
N ILE A 14 2.29 8.44 3.23
CA ILE A 14 2.21 7.01 3.51
C ILE A 14 1.05 6.46 2.69
N LYS A 15 1.31 5.53 1.79
CA LYS A 15 0.27 4.81 1.06
C LYS A 15 -0.04 3.51 1.79
N SER A 16 -1.27 3.36 2.27
CA SER A 16 -1.77 2.11 2.84
C SER A 16 -2.69 1.42 1.85
N SER A 17 -2.38 0.18 1.51
CA SER A 17 -3.15 -0.63 0.55
C SER A 17 -3.73 -1.87 1.22
N SER A 18 -5.01 -2.13 0.97
CA SER A 18 -5.71 -3.31 1.45
C SER A 18 -6.72 -3.82 0.42
N ALA A 19 -6.90 -5.13 0.36
CA ALA A 19 -7.96 -5.74 -0.44
C ALA A 19 -9.28 -5.72 0.34
N ARG A 20 -10.39 -5.42 -0.33
CA ARG A 20 -11.73 -5.51 0.26
C ARG A 20 -12.08 -6.96 0.53
N LEU A 21 -12.74 -7.23 1.66
CA LEU A 21 -13.04 -8.61 2.06
C LEU A 21 -14.14 -9.24 1.21
N THR A 22 -15.08 -8.43 0.72
CA THR A 22 -16.35 -8.85 0.11
C THR A 22 -16.39 -8.72 -1.41
N GLU A 23 -15.48 -7.94 -2.01
CA GLU A 23 -15.43 -7.74 -3.46
C GLU A 23 -13.97 -7.67 -3.93
N PRO A 24 -13.67 -8.07 -5.19
CA PRO A 24 -12.31 -8.13 -5.73
C PRO A 24 -11.78 -6.73 -6.07
N LYS A 25 -11.63 -5.89 -5.05
CA LYS A 25 -11.13 -4.52 -5.17
C LYS A 25 -10.03 -4.27 -4.17
N GLN A 26 -9.03 -3.51 -4.58
CA GLN A 26 -8.00 -2.96 -3.71
C GLN A 26 -8.34 -1.50 -3.42
N ILE A 27 -8.25 -1.10 -2.15
CA ILE A 27 -8.29 0.30 -1.75
C ILE A 27 -6.86 0.71 -1.43
N ALA A 28 -6.42 1.81 -2.02
CA ALA A 28 -5.20 2.50 -1.63
C ALA A 28 -5.56 3.87 -1.06
N ASN A 29 -5.03 4.20 0.12
CA ASN A 29 -5.22 5.47 0.80
C ASN A 29 -3.88 6.16 0.96
N TRP A 30 -3.81 7.45 0.60
CA TRP A 30 -2.60 8.27 0.75
C TRP A 30 -2.77 9.23 1.92
N TRP A 31 -1.99 8.99 2.98
CA TRP A 31 -2.00 9.77 4.21
C TRP A 31 -0.89 10.81 4.15
N PRO A 32 -1.21 12.12 4.16
CA PRO A 32 -0.21 13.17 3.97
C PRO A 32 0.76 13.26 5.14
N LEU A 33 2.04 13.40 4.81
CA LEU A 33 3.10 13.71 5.78
C LEU A 33 3.35 15.23 5.92
N GLN A 34 2.78 16.05 5.04
CA GLN A 34 3.05 17.50 4.93
C GLN A 34 4.53 17.85 4.73
N VAL A 35 5.28 16.95 4.09
CA VAL A 35 6.67 17.17 3.71
C VAL A 35 6.77 17.11 2.20
N ARG A 36 7.40 18.12 1.58
CA ARG A 36 7.70 18.07 0.15
C ARG A 36 8.86 17.12 -0.10
N PHE A 37 8.83 16.42 -1.23
CA PHE A 37 9.92 15.55 -1.64
C PHE A 37 11.25 16.31 -1.75
N ALA A 38 11.23 17.57 -2.20
CA ALA A 38 12.42 18.42 -2.27
C ALA A 38 13.08 18.62 -0.89
N ASP A 39 12.29 18.90 0.14
CA ASP A 39 12.80 19.10 1.52
C ASP A 39 13.32 17.79 2.12
N PHE A 40 12.64 16.68 1.82
CA PHE A 40 13.09 15.35 2.20
C PHE A 40 14.43 15.00 1.54
N ALA A 41 14.58 15.30 0.26
CA ALA A 41 15.75 14.93 -0.52
C ALA A 41 17.03 15.67 -0.09
N GLN A 42 16.92 16.84 0.54
CA GLN A 42 18.05 17.58 1.12
C GLN A 42 18.80 16.80 2.20
N ARG A 43 18.20 15.74 2.76
CA ARG A 43 18.82 14.90 3.80
C ARG A 43 19.78 13.84 3.24
N PHE A 44 19.83 13.70 1.92
CA PHE A 44 20.59 12.67 1.23
C PHE A 44 21.70 13.31 0.38
N ALA A 45 22.70 12.52 -0.02
CA ALA A 45 23.79 13.04 -0.84
C ALA A 45 23.31 13.41 -2.26
N SER A 46 22.20 12.80 -2.73
CA SER A 46 21.62 13.06 -4.03
C SER A 46 20.10 12.87 -4.07
N LEU A 47 19.46 13.45 -5.07
CA LEU A 47 18.04 13.21 -5.37
C LEU A 47 17.77 11.72 -5.67
N ASP A 48 18.70 11.03 -6.32
CA ASP A 48 18.56 9.62 -6.66
C ASP A 48 18.50 8.73 -5.42
N GLU A 49 19.30 9.04 -4.39
CA GLU A 49 19.21 8.35 -3.10
C GLU A 49 17.85 8.55 -2.43
N ALA A 50 17.35 9.78 -2.42
CA ALA A 50 16.02 10.08 -1.89
C ALA A 50 14.93 9.34 -2.69
N ARG A 51 15.05 9.24 -4.02
CA ARG A 51 14.11 8.52 -4.88
C ARG A 51 14.09 7.02 -4.61
N LYS A 52 15.22 6.40 -4.25
CA LYS A 52 15.28 4.97 -3.89
C LYS A 52 14.44 4.61 -2.66
N ARG A 53 14.05 5.59 -1.84
CA ARG A 53 13.16 5.43 -0.68
C ARG A 53 11.68 5.39 -1.06
N ILE A 54 11.30 5.94 -2.21
CA ILE A 54 9.92 5.92 -2.69
C ILE A 54 9.54 4.51 -3.14
N GLY A 55 8.32 4.08 -2.83
CA GLY A 55 7.80 2.73 -3.02
C GLY A 55 8.31 1.72 -2.00
N ARG A 56 9.17 2.11 -1.05
CA ARG A 56 9.72 1.18 -0.04
C ARG A 56 8.70 0.87 1.06
N PRO A 57 8.70 -0.37 1.57
CA PRO A 57 7.85 -0.75 2.69
C PRO A 57 8.11 0.09 3.94
N MET A 58 7.04 0.31 4.69
CA MET A 58 7.06 1.03 5.95
C MET A 58 6.60 0.14 7.09
N VAL A 59 7.20 0.30 8.27
CA VAL A 59 6.77 -0.36 9.49
C VAL A 59 5.97 0.61 10.34
N TYR A 60 4.70 0.30 10.59
CA TYR A 60 3.87 1.05 11.52
C TYR A 60 4.31 0.83 12.98
N LEU A 61 4.58 1.93 13.68
CA LEU A 61 5.03 1.93 15.08
C LEU A 61 3.93 2.39 16.07
N GLY A 62 2.73 2.70 15.58
CA GLY A 62 1.63 3.22 16.41
C GLY A 62 1.49 4.74 16.35
N SER A 63 0.29 5.26 16.65
CA SER A 63 -0.03 6.70 16.72
C SER A 63 0.39 7.50 15.47
N GLY A 64 0.18 6.93 14.29
CA GLY A 64 0.56 7.56 13.02
C GLY A 64 2.07 7.66 12.78
N LEU A 65 2.90 6.95 13.55
CA LEU A 65 4.36 6.89 13.35
C LEU A 65 4.75 5.68 12.50
N TYR A 66 5.64 5.90 11.55
CA TYR A 66 6.15 4.92 10.60
C TYR A 66 7.67 4.95 10.58
N ARG A 67 8.31 3.84 10.20
CA ARG A 67 9.77 3.74 10.08
C ARG A 67 10.17 2.94 8.85
N ASP A 68 11.18 3.41 8.12
CA ASP A 68 11.75 2.64 6.99
C ASP A 68 12.80 1.62 7.47
N GLU A 69 13.30 0.83 6.53
CA GLU A 69 14.34 -0.18 6.75
C GLU A 69 15.65 0.43 7.26
N GLU A 70 15.93 1.69 6.93
CA GLU A 70 17.13 2.42 7.35
C GLU A 70 16.93 3.18 8.66
N GLY A 71 15.76 3.03 9.30
CA GLY A 71 15.46 3.57 10.62
C GLY A 71 14.93 5.01 10.63
N LEU A 72 14.75 5.64 9.47
CA LEU A 72 14.16 6.97 9.39
C LEU A 72 12.69 6.92 9.77
N ARG A 73 12.24 7.90 10.56
CA ARG A 73 10.88 7.97 11.09
C ARG A 73 10.05 9.02 10.38
N TYR A 74 8.81 8.67 10.11
CA TYR A 74 7.82 9.48 9.41
C TYR A 74 6.57 9.55 10.30
N ARG A 75 6.07 10.75 10.56
CA ARG A 75 4.89 10.93 11.41
C ARG A 75 3.78 11.57 10.59
N LEU A 76 2.62 10.92 10.57
CA LEU A 76 1.40 11.54 10.06
C LEU A 76 1.04 12.74 10.92
N VAL A 77 0.45 13.74 10.27
CA VAL A 77 -0.07 14.93 10.94
C VAL A 77 -1.11 14.51 12.00
N ASN A 78 -1.27 15.28 13.06
CA ASN A 78 -2.26 15.04 14.12
C ASN A 78 -2.22 13.61 14.72
N ASN A 79 -1.02 13.02 14.85
CA ASN A 79 -0.79 11.71 15.48
C ASN A 79 -1.67 10.56 14.92
N GLY A 80 -1.94 10.58 13.61
CA GLY A 80 -2.73 9.54 12.94
C GLY A 80 -4.25 9.77 12.91
N GLN A 81 -4.76 10.89 13.43
CA GLN A 81 -6.14 11.33 13.20
C GLN A 81 -6.34 12.07 11.86
N THR A 82 -5.32 12.07 11.02
CA THR A 82 -5.36 12.65 9.67
C THR A 82 -6.31 11.87 8.78
N LYS A 83 -6.97 12.52 7.81
CA LYS A 83 -7.75 11.83 6.77
C LYS A 83 -6.88 11.55 5.54
N PRO A 84 -7.14 10.49 4.76
CA PRO A 84 -6.45 10.31 3.50
C PRO A 84 -6.78 11.48 2.56
N GLN A 85 -5.77 11.98 1.85
CA GLN A 85 -5.95 13.03 0.86
C GLN A 85 -6.44 12.46 -0.48
N PHE A 86 -5.99 11.24 -0.79
CA PHE A 86 -6.41 10.51 -1.97
C PHE A 86 -6.85 9.11 -1.57
N THR A 87 -7.86 8.60 -2.28
CA THR A 87 -8.34 7.23 -2.18
C THR A 87 -8.57 6.72 -3.58
N ASP A 88 -7.85 5.67 -3.94
CA ASP A 88 -8.02 5.00 -5.22
C ASP A 88 -8.59 3.60 -4.97
N ILE A 89 -9.49 3.19 -5.84
CA ILE A 89 -10.08 1.85 -5.83
C ILE A 89 -9.77 1.22 -7.18
N THR A 90 -9.09 0.07 -7.16
CA THR A 90 -8.72 -0.68 -8.36
C THR A 90 -9.30 -2.08 -8.30
N ASP A 91 -9.75 -2.59 -9.44
CA ASP A 91 -10.20 -3.97 -9.53
C ASP A 91 -9.01 -4.94 -9.45
N ILE A 92 -9.19 -6.03 -8.70
CA ILE A 92 -8.23 -7.12 -8.61
C ILE A 92 -8.68 -8.19 -9.61
N PRO A 93 -7.99 -8.35 -10.75
CA PRO A 93 -8.44 -9.26 -11.80
C PRO A 93 -8.49 -10.69 -11.29
N GLU A 94 -9.41 -11.48 -11.85
CA GLU A 94 -9.42 -12.92 -11.65
C GLU A 94 -8.08 -13.53 -12.08
N PRO A 95 -7.56 -14.52 -11.33
CA PRO A 95 -6.29 -15.15 -11.64
C PRO A 95 -6.40 -15.95 -12.93
N THR A 96 -5.41 -15.80 -13.82
CA THR A 96 -5.33 -16.57 -15.05
C THR A 96 -5.18 -18.07 -14.74
N GLN A 97 -6.11 -18.88 -15.24
CA GLN A 97 -6.09 -20.32 -15.04
C GLN A 97 -5.45 -21.04 -16.22
N ARG A 98 -4.53 -21.98 -15.95
CA ARG A 98 -3.98 -22.88 -16.96
C ARG A 98 -4.77 -24.20 -16.96
N GLY A 99 -5.20 -24.66 -18.14
CA GLY A 99 -5.96 -25.90 -18.29
C GLY A 99 -7.46 -25.72 -18.10
N ARG A 100 -8.12 -26.68 -17.41
CA ARG A 100 -9.57 -26.64 -17.18
C ARG A 100 -9.94 -25.44 -16.29
N LYS A 101 -10.85 -24.60 -16.76
CA LYS A 101 -11.44 -23.52 -15.97
C LYS A 101 -12.24 -24.10 -14.80
N LEU A 102 -11.80 -23.80 -13.59
CA LEU A 102 -12.49 -24.11 -12.34
C LEU A 102 -13.28 -22.87 -11.88
N PRO A 103 -14.41 -23.05 -11.18
CA PRO A 103 -15.12 -21.93 -10.55
C PRO A 103 -14.19 -21.15 -9.63
N VAL A 104 -14.20 -19.82 -9.74
CA VAL A 104 -13.48 -18.91 -8.87
C VAL A 104 -14.45 -18.02 -8.12
N GLU A 105 -14.07 -17.68 -6.90
CA GLU A 105 -14.86 -16.84 -6.01
C GLU A 105 -13.93 -15.94 -5.20
N TRP A 106 -14.33 -14.67 -5.05
CA TRP A 106 -13.67 -13.75 -4.14
C TRP A 106 -14.21 -13.93 -2.74
N ARG A 107 -13.33 -14.16 -1.77
CA ARG A 107 -13.70 -14.19 -0.35
C ARG A 107 -12.53 -13.86 0.54
N ASN A 108 -12.80 -13.26 1.69
CA ASN A 108 -11.79 -12.93 2.69
C ASN A 108 -10.59 -12.17 2.09
N GLY A 109 -10.85 -11.29 1.10
CA GLY A 109 -9.83 -10.47 0.48
C GLY A 109 -8.91 -11.20 -0.51
N CYS A 110 -9.28 -12.39 -0.98
CA CYS A 110 -8.49 -13.16 -1.95
C CYS A 110 -9.39 -13.88 -2.96
N TRP A 111 -8.83 -14.18 -4.13
CA TRP A 111 -9.40 -15.15 -5.05
C TRP A 111 -9.18 -16.58 -4.54
N TYR A 112 -10.22 -17.40 -4.67
CA TYR A 112 -10.16 -18.82 -4.44
C TYR A 112 -10.72 -19.57 -5.65
N LYS A 113 -10.21 -20.78 -5.87
CA LYS A 113 -10.70 -21.71 -6.90
C LYS A 113 -11.25 -22.98 -6.26
N GLN A 114 -12.33 -23.52 -6.83
CA GLN A 114 -12.94 -24.76 -6.36
C GLN A 114 -12.27 -25.98 -6.99
N THR A 115 -11.57 -26.77 -6.17
CA THR A 115 -10.90 -28.01 -6.59
C THR A 115 -11.67 -29.24 -6.09
N SER A 116 -11.31 -30.44 -6.55
CA SER A 116 -11.88 -31.69 -6.02
C SER A 116 -11.62 -31.91 -4.51
N ARG A 117 -10.59 -31.24 -3.96
CA ARG A 117 -10.28 -31.25 -2.53
C ARG A 117 -10.91 -30.07 -1.78
N GLY A 118 -11.90 -29.41 -2.41
CA GLY A 118 -12.51 -28.20 -1.94
C GLY A 118 -11.79 -26.93 -2.39
N TRP A 119 -12.08 -25.89 -1.64
CA TRP A 119 -11.78 -24.51 -1.93
C TRP A 119 -10.32 -24.15 -1.57
N LYS A 120 -9.54 -23.66 -2.55
CA LYS A 120 -8.14 -23.28 -2.34
C LYS A 120 -7.87 -21.86 -2.81
N ARG A 121 -6.99 -21.15 -2.10
CA ARG A 121 -6.52 -19.84 -2.56
C ARG A 121 -5.91 -20.01 -3.95
N ALA A 122 -6.37 -19.20 -4.89
CA ALA A 122 -6.11 -19.38 -6.31
C ALA A 122 -4.65 -19.13 -6.65
#